data_AF-A0A4Q6BXN0-F1
#
_entry.id   AF-A0A4Q6BXN0-F1
#
_cell.length_a   1.000
_cell.length_b   1.000
_cell.length_c   1.000
_cell.angle_alpha   90.00
_cell.angle_beta   90.00
_cell.angle_gamma   90.00
#
_symmetry.space_group_name_H-M   'P 1'
#
loop_
_entity.id
_entity.type
_entity.pdbx_description
1 polymer ?
#
loop_
_entity_poly.entity_id
_entity_poly.type
_entity_poly.pdbx_seq_one_letter_code
_entity_poly.pdbx_strand_id
1 'polypeptide(L)'
;MGNFRIDRRTVIRGAGSIAIALPFMEIMGEKALAAPDAAKRYITFYTPGGTVIDDWRPKGTETNFQFGSILQPLEAVKSKVMIVDGMNMKVASGEQHIRGLVALLTGTRADDAKNGFSAGPSIDQILAKRLSQGKKFK
;
A
#
# COMPACT_ATOMS: atom_id res chain seq x y z
N MET A 1 -38.68 -39.20 32.05
CA MET A 1 -37.62 -38.33 31.51
C MET A 1 -38.24 -37.45 30.44
N GLY A 2 -38.34 -36.14 30.66
CA GLY A 2 -38.97 -35.22 29.72
C GLY A 2 -38.04 -34.93 28.54
N ASN A 3 -38.54 -35.11 27.31
CA ASN A 3 -37.80 -34.75 26.10
C ASN A 3 -37.61 -33.24 26.03
N PHE A 4 -36.39 -32.76 26.27
CA PHE A 4 -36.00 -31.38 26.00
C PHE A 4 -35.96 -31.17 24.48
N ARG A 5 -37.00 -30.53 23.92
CA ARG A 5 -37.02 -30.10 22.52
C ARG A 5 -36.69 -28.61 22.47
N ILE A 6 -35.47 -28.29 22.06
CA ILE A 6 -35.06 -26.93 21.76
C ILE A 6 -35.57 -26.58 20.35
N ASP A 7 -36.29 -25.47 20.23
CA ASP A 7 -36.78 -24.98 18.95
C ASP A 7 -35.60 -24.57 18.03
N ARG A 8 -35.68 -24.92 16.74
CA ARG A 8 -34.63 -24.60 15.75
C ARG A 8 -34.34 -23.10 15.69
N ARG A 9 -35.34 -22.24 15.89
CA ARG A 9 -35.18 -20.78 15.92
C ARG A 9 -34.40 -20.32 17.14
N THR A 10 -34.55 -21.00 18.28
CA THR A 10 -33.77 -20.71 19.49
C THR A 10 -32.30 -21.03 19.26
N VAL A 11 -31.99 -22.16 18.60
CA VAL A 11 -30.61 -22.51 18.23
C VAL A 11 -30.01 -21.48 17.26
N ILE A 12 -30.74 -21.11 16.21
CA ILE A 12 -30.25 -20.15 15.20
C ILE A 12 -30.07 -18.74 15.80
N ARG A 13 -30.98 -18.30 16.68
CA ARG A 13 -30.83 -17.01 17.38
C ARG A 13 -29.61 -16.99 18.28
N GLY A 14 -29.34 -18.08 19.02
CA GLY A 14 -28.15 -18.20 19.85
C GLY A 14 -26.86 -18.21 19.01
N ALA A 15 -26.82 -19.01 17.95
CA ALA A 15 -25.65 -19.08 17.07
C ALA A 15 -25.39 -17.74 16.34
N GLY A 16 -26.44 -17.09 15.85
CA GLY A 16 -26.33 -15.80 15.16
C GLY A 16 -25.88 -14.66 16.08
N SER A 17 -26.36 -14.62 17.33
CA SER A 17 -25.91 -13.61 18.30
C SER A 17 -24.45 -13.82 18.70
N ILE A 18 -23.99 -15.06 18.88
CA ILE A 18 -22.58 -15.38 19.12
C ILE A 18 -21.72 -14.95 17.92
N ALA A 19 -22.14 -15.25 16.69
CA ALA A 19 -21.39 -14.90 15.48
C ALA A 19 -21.23 -13.38 15.27
N ILE A 20 -22.22 -12.58 15.69
CA ILE A 20 -22.16 -11.10 15.62
C ILE A 20 -21.34 -10.53 16.77
N ALA A 21 -21.41 -11.13 17.96
CA ALA A 21 -20.68 -10.65 19.14
C ALA A 21 -19.19 -11.00 19.11
N LEU A 22 -18.81 -12.12 18.48
CA LEU A 22 -17.41 -12.61 18.47
C LEU A 22 -16.39 -11.59 17.93
N PRO A 23 -16.62 -10.92 16.78
CA PRO A 23 -15.69 -9.92 16.26
C PRO A 23 -15.49 -8.71 17.19
N PHE A 24 -16.54 -8.29 17.90
CA PHE A 24 -16.45 -7.22 18.89
C PHE A 24 -15.66 -7.64 20.14
N MET A 25 -15.63 -8.94 20.45
CA MET A 25 -14.82 -9.47 21.54
C MET A 25 -13.35 -9.67 21.15
N GLU A 26 -13.04 -9.89 19.85
CA GLU A 26 -11.64 -9.84 19.34
C GLU A 26 -11.01 -8.44 19.55
N ILE A 27 -11.81 -7.36 19.55
CA ILE A 27 -11.34 -5.99 19.84
C ILE A 27 -10.91 -5.81 21.31
N MET A 28 -11.49 -6.59 22.23
CA MET A 28 -11.18 -6.53 23.67
C MET A 28 -10.08 -7.51 24.10
N GLY A 29 -9.62 -8.39 23.20
CA GLY A 29 -8.48 -9.25 23.46
C GLY A 29 -7.18 -8.44 23.53
N GLU A 30 -6.31 -8.76 24.48
CA GLU A 30 -4.93 -8.29 24.42
C GLU A 30 -4.31 -8.70 23.09
N LYS A 31 -3.48 -7.83 22.49
CA LYS A 31 -2.66 -8.21 21.34
C LYS A 31 -1.93 -9.50 21.73
N ALA A 32 -2.30 -10.62 21.10
CA ALA A 32 -1.66 -11.91 21.34
C ALA A 32 -0.13 -11.71 21.32
N LEU A 33 0.59 -12.24 22.31
CA LEU A 33 2.05 -12.15 22.39
C LEU A 33 2.74 -12.80 21.18
N ALA A 34 2.02 -13.65 20.43
CA ALA A 34 2.34 -14.10 19.08
C ALA A 34 1.84 -13.12 18.00
N ALA A 35 1.97 -11.81 18.24
CA ALA A 35 1.53 -10.81 17.28
C ALA A 35 2.34 -11.02 16.00
N PRO A 36 1.69 -11.28 14.85
CA PRO A 36 2.42 -11.37 13.59
C PRO A 36 3.18 -10.06 13.39
N ASP A 37 4.38 -10.15 12.81
CA ASP A 37 5.26 -9.02 12.49
C ASP A 37 4.48 -7.75 12.14
N ALA A 38 4.96 -6.60 12.63
CA ALA A 38 4.38 -5.31 12.32
C ALA A 38 4.02 -5.22 10.83
N ALA A 39 2.80 -4.76 10.55
CA ALA A 39 2.28 -4.73 9.19
C ALA A 39 3.24 -3.91 8.30
N LYS A 40 3.83 -4.58 7.31
CA LYS A 40 4.65 -3.91 6.29
C LYS A 40 3.73 -3.02 5.47
N ARG A 41 4.03 -1.72 5.42
CA ARG A 41 3.28 -0.73 4.65
C ARG A 41 4.11 -0.30 3.45
N TYR A 42 3.48 -0.24 2.31
CA TYR A 42 4.03 0.34 1.09
C TYR A 42 3.30 1.65 0.84
N ILE A 43 4.06 2.72 0.61
CA ILE A 43 3.52 4.05 0.33
C ILE A 43 4.28 4.58 -0.89
N THR A 44 3.53 5.10 -1.85
CA THR A 44 4.08 5.80 -3.01
C THR A 44 3.74 7.28 -2.90
N PHE A 45 4.72 8.15 -3.12
CA PHE A 45 4.52 9.60 -3.23
C PHE A 45 4.80 10.01 -4.67
N TYR A 46 3.94 10.87 -5.23
CA TYR A 46 4.07 11.38 -6.58
C TYR A 46 3.83 12.88 -6.61
N THR A 47 4.73 13.61 -7.27
CA THR A 47 4.63 15.05 -7.51
C THR A 47 4.36 15.28 -9.00
N PRO A 48 3.12 15.61 -9.41
CA PRO A 48 2.80 15.86 -10.81
C PRO A 48 3.38 17.20 -11.28
N GLY A 49 3.47 17.38 -12.60
CA GLY A 49 3.85 18.67 -13.20
C GLY A 49 5.36 18.94 -13.25
N GLY A 50 6.19 18.01 -12.77
CA GLY A 50 7.65 18.14 -12.77
C GLY A 50 8.21 18.51 -11.40
N THR A 51 9.52 18.70 -11.33
CA THR A 51 10.23 19.10 -10.12
C THR A 51 11.37 20.05 -10.49
N VAL A 52 11.78 20.91 -9.56
CA VAL A 52 12.96 21.76 -9.73
C VAL A 52 14.18 20.86 -9.50
N ILE A 53 14.75 20.34 -10.60
CA ILE A 53 15.72 19.24 -10.53
C ILE A 53 16.97 19.62 -9.72
N ASP A 54 17.41 20.87 -9.79
CA ASP A 54 18.58 21.37 -9.06
C ASP A 54 18.36 21.43 -7.54
N ASP A 55 17.11 21.59 -7.11
CA ASP A 55 16.68 21.59 -5.71
C ASP A 55 16.29 20.20 -5.20
N TRP A 56 15.98 19.26 -6.11
CA TRP A 56 15.70 17.86 -5.78
C TRP A 56 16.99 17.03 -5.71
N ARG A 57 17.94 17.26 -6.63
CA ARG A 57 19.17 16.46 -6.73
C ARG A 57 20.10 16.68 -5.52
N PRO A 58 20.59 15.60 -4.89
CA PRO A 58 21.63 15.70 -3.88
C PRO A 58 22.96 16.18 -4.46
N LYS A 59 23.78 16.83 -3.63
CA LYS A 59 25.14 17.26 -3.97
C LYS A 59 26.17 16.42 -3.20
N GLY A 60 27.22 15.95 -3.86
CA GLY A 60 28.28 15.13 -3.25
C GLY A 60 28.55 13.84 -4.02
N THR A 61 28.88 12.77 -3.31
CA THR A 61 29.12 11.43 -3.87
C THR A 61 27.97 10.48 -3.55
N GLU A 62 28.00 9.28 -4.14
CA GLU A 62 26.98 8.24 -3.94
C GLU A 62 26.73 7.90 -2.46
N THR A 63 27.77 7.89 -1.64
CA THR A 63 27.69 7.52 -0.22
C THR A 63 27.85 8.69 0.75
N ASN A 64 28.24 9.86 0.24
CA ASN A 64 28.40 11.08 1.03
C ASN A 64 27.83 12.28 0.27
N PHE A 65 26.53 12.50 0.44
CA PHE A 65 25.78 13.57 -0.22
C PHE A 65 25.01 14.44 0.78
N GLN A 66 24.60 15.62 0.33
CA GLN A 66 23.67 16.51 1.03
C GLN A 66 22.39 16.61 0.21
N PHE A 67 21.24 16.50 0.87
CA PHE A 67 19.95 16.68 0.22
C PHE A 67 19.77 18.11 -0.28
N GLY A 68 19.19 18.25 -1.48
CA GLY A 68 18.63 19.52 -1.92
C GLY A 68 17.41 19.93 -1.07
N SER A 69 16.95 21.17 -1.21
CA SER A 69 15.88 21.76 -0.38
C SER A 69 14.60 20.94 -0.38
N ILE A 70 14.25 20.29 -1.50
CA ILE A 70 13.05 19.46 -1.64
C ILE A 70 13.14 18.18 -0.79
N LEU A 71 14.34 17.60 -0.64
CA LEU A 71 14.56 16.36 0.11
C LEU A 71 14.98 16.58 1.57
N GLN A 72 15.18 17.84 2.00
CA GLN A 72 15.54 18.19 3.39
C GLN A 72 14.69 17.51 4.47
N PRO A 73 13.35 17.36 4.33
CA PRO A 73 12.54 16.68 5.34
C PRO A 73 12.93 15.21 5.60
N LEU A 74 13.72 14.59 4.71
CA LEU A 74 14.20 13.22 4.85
C LEU A 74 15.52 13.08 5.61
N GLU A 75 16.16 14.18 6.05
CA GLU A 75 17.49 14.15 6.69
C GLU A 75 17.52 13.19 7.91
N ALA A 76 16.47 13.16 8.71
CA ALA A 76 16.34 12.27 9.88
C ALA A 76 16.39 10.77 9.55
N VAL A 77 16.14 10.40 8.28
CA VAL A 77 16.14 9.02 7.78
C VAL A 77 17.14 8.81 6.64
N LYS A 78 18.09 9.72 6.45
CA LYS A 78 19.05 9.71 5.32
C LYS A 78 19.77 8.38 5.12
N SER A 79 20.16 7.70 6.19
CA SER A 79 20.81 6.38 6.13
C SER A 79 19.92 5.25 5.56
N LYS A 80 18.63 5.51 5.38
CA LYS A 80 17.62 4.60 4.81
C LYS A 80 17.09 5.06 3.45
N VAL A 81 17.65 6.12 2.88
CA VAL A 81 17.20 6.70 1.61
C VAL A 81 18.19 6.35 0.51
N MET A 82 17.66 5.82 -0.59
CA MET A 82 18.39 5.63 -1.85
C MET A 82 17.80 6.60 -2.87
N ILE A 83 18.65 7.41 -3.50
CA ILE A 83 18.25 8.31 -4.59
C ILE A 83 18.74 7.70 -5.90
N VAL A 84 17.83 7.54 -6.85
CA VAL A 84 18.16 7.10 -8.20
C VAL A 84 17.95 8.27 -9.15
N ASP A 85 19.05 8.81 -9.65
CA ASP A 85 19.06 9.92 -10.62
C ASP A 85 19.41 9.41 -12.03
N GLY A 86 19.01 10.16 -13.06
CA GLY A 86 19.27 9.83 -14.46
C GLY A 86 18.31 8.79 -15.07
N MET A 87 17.24 8.42 -14.36
CA MET A 87 16.21 7.52 -14.91
C MET A 87 15.35 8.23 -15.95
N ASN A 88 15.12 7.56 -17.08
CA ASN A 88 14.16 7.98 -18.10
C ASN A 88 13.04 6.94 -18.24
N MET A 89 11.84 7.31 -17.82
CA MET A 89 10.63 6.47 -17.87
C MET A 89 10.06 6.38 -19.30
N LYS A 90 10.77 5.70 -20.22
CA LYS A 90 10.42 5.63 -21.66
C LYS A 90 9.02 5.06 -21.96
N VAL A 91 8.44 4.32 -21.01
CA VAL A 91 7.09 3.75 -21.13
C VAL A 91 5.99 4.78 -20.87
N ALA A 92 6.29 5.92 -20.24
CA ALA A 92 5.32 6.99 -20.02
C ALA A 92 4.95 7.67 -21.35
N SER A 93 3.83 7.26 -21.94
CA SER A 93 3.28 7.82 -23.18
C SER A 93 1.81 8.23 -23.00
N GLY A 94 1.33 9.10 -23.88
CA GLY A 94 -0.04 9.63 -23.83
C GLY A 94 -0.14 10.98 -23.12
N GLU A 95 -1.32 11.27 -22.58
CA GLU A 95 -1.66 12.54 -21.93
C GLU A 95 -0.71 12.85 -20.74
N GLN A 96 -0.20 14.09 -20.66
CA GLN A 96 0.84 14.54 -19.71
C GLN A 96 0.47 14.45 -18.22
N HIS A 97 -0.79 14.66 -17.87
CA HIS A 97 -1.32 14.58 -16.51
C HIS A 97 -1.50 13.13 -16.04
N ILE A 98 -1.58 12.18 -16.97
CA ILE A 98 -1.90 10.77 -16.67
C ILE A 98 -0.67 9.88 -16.82
N ARG A 99 0.11 10.05 -17.89
CA ARG A 99 1.19 9.13 -18.28
C ARG A 99 2.22 8.85 -17.18
N GLY A 100 2.55 9.87 -16.38
CA GLY A 100 3.56 9.78 -15.33
C GLY A 100 3.10 8.89 -14.17
N LEU A 101 1.86 9.08 -13.71
CA LEU A 101 1.29 8.30 -12.62
C LEU A 101 1.09 6.84 -13.02
N VAL A 102 0.62 6.60 -14.24
CA VAL A 102 0.44 5.25 -14.78
C VAL A 102 1.78 4.53 -14.85
N ALA A 103 2.76 5.12 -15.53
CA ALA A 103 4.07 4.50 -15.69
C ALA A 103 4.75 4.25 -14.33
N LEU A 104 4.59 5.16 -13.36
CA LEU A 104 5.09 5.00 -11.99
C LEU A 104 4.49 3.78 -11.29
N LEU A 105 3.16 3.63 -11.35
CA LEU A 105 2.47 2.60 -10.58
C LEU A 105 2.46 1.23 -11.28
N THR A 106 2.47 1.20 -12.62
CA THR A 106 2.24 -0.06 -13.36
C THR A 106 3.44 -0.47 -14.21
N GLY A 107 4.35 0.45 -14.50
CA GLY A 107 5.46 0.20 -15.45
C GLY A 107 4.97 -0.02 -16.89
N THR A 108 3.71 0.32 -17.21
CA THR A 108 3.13 0.16 -18.54
C THR A 108 2.73 1.50 -19.15
N ARG A 109 2.37 1.49 -20.43
CA ARG A 109 1.78 2.65 -21.09
C ARG A 109 0.37 2.90 -20.55
N ALA A 110 -0.07 4.15 -20.57
CA ALA A 110 -1.50 4.46 -20.45
C ALA A 110 -2.21 3.88 -21.68
N ASP A 111 -3.42 3.37 -21.48
CA ASP A 111 -4.21 2.75 -22.54
C ASP A 111 -5.18 3.79 -23.11
N ASP A 112 -5.01 4.14 -24.37
CA ASP A 112 -5.85 5.13 -25.04
C ASP A 112 -7.29 4.61 -25.31
N ALA A 113 -7.59 3.34 -24.98
CA ALA A 113 -8.92 2.77 -25.11
C ALA A 113 -9.91 3.33 -24.08
N LYS A 114 -10.66 4.36 -24.51
CA LYS A 114 -11.95 4.92 -24.00
C LYS A 114 -12.17 5.18 -22.51
N ASN A 115 -11.31 4.72 -21.59
CA ASN A 115 -11.27 4.97 -20.13
C ASN A 115 -9.97 4.38 -19.48
N GLY A 116 -8.97 4.00 -20.28
CA GLY A 116 -7.87 3.11 -19.85
C GLY A 116 -6.71 3.82 -19.15
N PHE A 117 -6.75 3.95 -17.82
CA PHE A 117 -5.57 4.44 -17.10
C PHE A 117 -4.39 3.47 -17.19
N SER A 118 -4.58 2.15 -17.22
CA SER A 118 -3.48 1.18 -17.19
C SER A 118 -3.81 -0.12 -17.93
N ALA A 119 -2.80 -0.71 -18.57
CA ALA A 119 -2.85 -2.02 -19.19
C ALA A 119 -2.58 -3.19 -18.23
N GLY A 120 -2.32 -2.93 -16.95
CA GLY A 120 -1.98 -3.95 -15.95
C GLY A 120 -2.17 -3.51 -14.50
N PRO A 121 -1.94 -4.44 -13.55
CA PRO A 121 -2.04 -4.14 -12.13
C PRO A 121 -0.95 -3.17 -11.69
N SER A 122 -1.25 -2.34 -10.69
CA SER A 122 -0.26 -1.49 -10.05
C SER A 122 0.64 -2.28 -9.10
N ILE A 123 1.81 -1.73 -8.80
CA ILE A 123 2.82 -2.35 -7.93
C ILE A 123 2.27 -2.65 -6.53
N ASP A 124 1.41 -1.80 -5.97
CA ASP A 124 0.76 -2.03 -4.68
C ASP A 124 -0.20 -3.23 -4.73
N GLN A 125 -0.92 -3.44 -5.84
CA GLN A 125 -1.76 -4.63 -6.02
C GLN A 125 -0.91 -5.91 -6.10
N ILE A 126 0.24 -5.86 -6.79
CA ILE A 126 1.18 -6.98 -6.86
C ILE A 126 1.79 -7.26 -5.48
N LEU A 127 2.20 -6.21 -4.76
CA LEU A 127 2.76 -6.32 -3.41
C LEU A 127 1.71 -6.85 -2.42
N ALA A 128 0.47 -6.38 -2.48
CA ALA A 128 -0.62 -6.86 -1.63
C ALA A 128 -0.78 -8.37 -1.77
N LYS A 129 -0.87 -8.89 -3.02
CA LYS A 129 -0.97 -10.34 -3.28
C LYS A 129 0.17 -11.17 -2.70
N ARG A 130 1.34 -10.57 -2.42
CA ARG A 130 2.51 -11.25 -1.84
C ARG A 130 2.60 -11.06 -0.33
N LEU A 131 2.36 -9.84 0.14
CA LEU A 131 2.57 -9.43 1.53
C LEU A 131 1.39 -9.80 2.45
N SER A 132 0.18 -9.99 1.88
CA SER A 132 -1.04 -10.33 2.61
C SER A 132 -1.35 -11.83 2.65
N GLN A 133 -0.57 -12.69 1.97
CA GLN A 133 -0.82 -14.14 1.97
C GLN A 133 -0.83 -14.69 3.39
N GLY A 134 -1.90 -15.40 3.75
CA GLY A 134 -2.09 -15.97 5.08
C GLY A 134 -2.34 -14.96 6.20
N LYS A 135 -2.48 -13.67 5.90
CA LYS A 135 -2.76 -12.61 6.89
C LYS A 135 -4.23 -12.22 6.84
N LYS A 136 -4.84 -12.06 8.02
CA LYS A 136 -6.18 -11.44 8.13
C LYS A 136 -6.13 -10.04 7.51
N PHE A 137 -7.21 -9.66 6.82
CA PHE A 137 -7.43 -8.27 6.45
C PHE A 137 -7.44 -7.45 7.75
N LYS A 138 -6.60 -6.42 7.83
CA LYS A 138 -6.50 -5.52 8.99
C LYS A 138 -7.06 -4.17 8.63
#